data_AF-W1F6I4-F1
#
_entry.id   AF-W1F6I4-F1
#
_cell.length_a   1.000
_cell.length_b   1.000
_cell.length_c   1.000
_cell.angle_alpha   90.00
_cell.angle_beta   90.00
_cell.angle_gamma   90.00
#
_symmetry.space_group_name_H-M   'P 1'
#
loop_
_entity.id
_entity.type
_entity.pdbx_description
1 polymer ?
#
loop_
_entity_poly.entity_id
_entity_poly.type
_entity_poly.pdbx_seq_one_letter_code
_entity_poly.pdbx_strand_id
1 'polypeptide(L)'
;MPIQLADQEATIYVFAECDGLEEKRNFTFAAAGSKEIPIIKDKPATLVSPSPKRMDSSAKTYEGLKIAKEKGIEFEQISLMVGSAPKVIHISLGEMKISAEFIETVLTHLQTVLSPEAPVVMTFKKAYTQTGHDLEQFVKQLGIEIGNGEVEQR
;
A
#
# COMPACT_ATOMS: atom_id res chain seq x y z
N MET A 1 1.44 -17.75 22.07
CA MET A 1 0.01 -18.04 22.23
C MET A 1 -0.78 -17.00 21.46
N PRO A 2 -1.87 -17.35 20.76
CA PRO A 2 -2.75 -16.37 20.13
C PRO A 2 -3.50 -15.54 21.18
N ILE A 3 -3.85 -14.29 20.84
CA ILE A 3 -4.68 -13.40 21.66
C ILE A 3 -6.13 -13.55 21.18
N GLN A 4 -7.05 -13.87 22.10
CA GLN A 4 -8.48 -13.95 21.80
C GLN A 4 -9.12 -12.55 21.92
N LEU A 5 -9.75 -12.07 20.86
CA LEU A 5 -10.54 -10.83 20.89
C LEU A 5 -12.01 -11.14 21.18
N ALA A 6 -12.71 -10.20 21.82
CA ALA A 6 -14.17 -10.22 21.95
C ALA A 6 -14.82 -9.69 20.65
N ASP A 7 -16.14 -9.84 20.52
CA ASP A 7 -16.89 -9.42 19.32
C ASP A 7 -17.04 -7.90 19.16
N GLN A 8 -16.49 -7.12 20.08
CA GLN A 8 -16.49 -5.65 20.06
C GLN A 8 -15.20 -5.10 19.43
N GLU A 9 -15.22 -3.82 19.05
CA GLU A 9 -14.00 -3.12 18.61
C GLU A 9 -12.91 -3.20 19.70
N ALA A 10 -11.69 -3.51 19.28
CA ALA A 10 -10.56 -3.68 20.17
C ALA A 10 -9.28 -3.10 19.57
N THR A 11 -8.47 -2.44 20.41
CA THR A 11 -7.10 -2.03 20.05
C THR A 11 -6.10 -2.86 20.83
N ILE A 12 -5.18 -3.52 20.13
CA ILE A 12 -4.05 -4.22 20.73
C ILE A 12 -2.82 -3.32 20.67
N TYR A 13 -2.32 -2.97 21.85
CA TYR A 13 -1.09 -2.21 22.04
C TYR A 13 0.08 -3.18 22.22
N VAL A 14 1.05 -3.12 21.31
CA VAL A 14 2.27 -3.94 21.32
C VAL A 14 3.44 -3.03 21.66
N PHE A 15 4.17 -3.42 22.70
CA PHE A 15 5.38 -2.75 23.16
C PHE A 15 6.52 -3.75 23.21
N ALA A 16 7.66 -3.39 22.63
CA ALA A 16 8.90 -4.13 22.73
C ALA A 16 10.01 -3.19 23.20
N GLU A 17 10.79 -3.64 24.18
CA GLU A 17 11.95 -2.92 24.71
C GLU A 17 13.15 -3.86 24.79
N CYS A 18 14.31 -3.39 24.36
CA CYS A 18 15.59 -4.09 24.53
C CYS A 18 16.72 -3.06 24.58
N ASP A 19 17.57 -3.10 25.61
CA ASP A 19 18.75 -2.21 25.77
C ASP A 19 18.44 -0.71 25.56
N GLY A 20 17.28 -0.24 26.03
CA GLY A 20 16.85 1.15 25.91
C GLY A 20 16.29 1.55 24.53
N LEU A 21 16.16 0.59 23.60
CA LEU A 21 15.40 0.77 22.35
C LEU A 21 13.95 0.35 22.59
N GLU A 22 13.00 1.22 22.26
CA GLU A 22 11.57 0.95 22.33
C GLU A 22 10.95 0.91 20.92
N GLU A 23 10.11 -0.10 20.63
CA GLU A 23 9.14 -0.07 19.54
C GLU A 23 7.71 -0.17 20.08
N LYS A 24 6.83 0.68 19.56
CA LYS A 24 5.39 0.68 19.86
C LYS A 24 4.63 0.46 18.57
N ARG A 25 3.67 -0.46 18.60
CA ARG A 25 2.78 -0.72 17.47
C ARG A 25 1.37 -1.00 17.97
N ASN A 26 0.38 -0.43 17.29
CA ASN A 26 -1.01 -0.57 17.67
C ASN A 26 -1.78 -1.22 16.51
N PHE A 27 -2.65 -2.17 16.83
CA PHE A 27 -3.54 -2.83 15.87
C PHE A 27 -4.97 -2.61 16.31
N THR A 28 -5.76 -1.91 15.50
CA THR A 28 -7.17 -1.69 15.77
C THR A 28 -8.00 -2.64 14.91
N PHE A 29 -8.88 -3.38 15.56
CA PHE A 29 -9.80 -4.33 14.95
C PHE A 29 -11.23 -3.83 15.15
N ALA A 30 -12.01 -3.80 14.08
CA ALA A 30 -13.42 -3.49 14.17
C ALA A 30 -14.20 -4.60 14.89
N ALA A 31 -15.42 -4.27 15.34
CA ALA A 31 -16.35 -5.25 15.89
C ALA A 31 -16.60 -6.41 14.91
N ALA A 32 -16.89 -7.59 15.43
CA ALA A 32 -17.14 -8.79 14.63
C ALA A 32 -18.28 -8.53 13.62
N GLY A 33 -18.04 -8.86 12.36
CA GLY A 33 -19.00 -8.64 11.27
C GLY A 33 -19.00 -7.23 10.67
N SER A 34 -18.28 -6.27 11.26
CA SER A 34 -18.06 -4.97 10.64
C SER A 34 -17.10 -5.07 9.46
N LYS A 35 -17.39 -4.30 8.41
CA LYS A 35 -16.51 -4.08 7.26
C LYS A 35 -15.76 -2.75 7.35
N GLU A 36 -16.02 -1.96 8.39
CA GLU A 36 -15.32 -0.69 8.59
C GLU A 36 -13.90 -0.98 9.07
N ILE A 37 -12.91 -0.38 8.41
CA ILE A 37 -11.52 -0.44 8.86
C ILE A 37 -11.27 0.85 9.65
N PRO A 38 -11.02 0.78 10.97
CA PRO A 38 -10.78 1.96 11.78
C PRO A 38 -9.45 2.60 11.39
N ILE A 39 -9.51 3.83 10.87
CA ILE A 39 -8.36 4.63 10.48
C ILE A 39 -8.43 5.98 11.20
N ILE A 40 -7.40 6.30 11.97
CA ILE A 40 -7.22 7.60 12.63
C ILE A 40 -6.77 8.61 11.57
N LYS A 41 -7.65 9.53 11.20
CA LYS A 41 -7.52 10.35 9.98
C LYS A 41 -6.32 11.29 9.98
N ASP A 42 -5.94 11.83 11.12
CA ASP A 42 -4.91 12.85 11.31
C ASP A 42 -3.52 12.29 11.64
N LYS A 43 -3.39 10.97 11.80
CA LYS A 43 -2.11 10.29 12.05
C LYS A 43 -1.56 9.62 10.79
N PRO A 44 -0.24 9.49 10.63
CA PRO A 44 0.35 8.67 9.57
C PRO A 44 -0.23 7.26 9.56
N ALA A 45 -0.43 6.72 8.35
CA ALA A 45 -0.96 5.39 8.16
C ALA A 45 -0.15 4.63 7.10
N THR A 46 0.11 3.36 7.37
CA THR A 46 0.76 2.46 6.42
C THR A 46 -0.18 1.31 6.13
N LEU A 47 -0.51 1.14 4.85
CA LEU A 47 -1.13 -0.10 4.38
C LEU A 47 -0.05 -1.18 4.36
N VAL A 48 -0.29 -2.31 5.01
CA VAL A 48 0.59 -3.50 5.05
C VAL A 48 -0.26 -4.72 4.73
N SER A 49 -0.11 -5.23 3.51
CA SER A 49 -0.95 -6.30 2.97
C SER A 49 -0.15 -7.59 2.83
N PRO A 50 -0.61 -8.73 3.42
CA PRO A 50 0.06 -10.04 3.23
C PRO A 50 0.11 -10.47 1.76
N SER A 51 -0.99 -10.22 1.03
CA SER A 51 -1.11 -10.41 -0.41
C SER A 51 -0.91 -9.08 -1.15
N PRO A 52 -0.25 -9.04 -2.33
CA PRO A 52 -0.08 -7.77 -3.04
C PRO A 52 -1.41 -7.13 -3.43
N LYS A 53 -1.57 -5.84 -3.17
CA LYS A 53 -2.65 -5.02 -3.74
C LYS A 53 -2.30 -4.72 -5.20
N ARG A 54 -3.31 -4.63 -6.07
CA ARG A 54 -3.12 -4.58 -7.52
C ARG A 54 -3.82 -3.37 -8.13
N MET A 55 -3.06 -2.62 -8.92
CA MET A 55 -3.56 -1.69 -9.93
C MET A 55 -3.56 -2.46 -11.26
N ASP A 56 -4.75 -2.96 -11.63
CA ASP A 56 -4.96 -4.01 -12.63
C ASP A 56 -4.95 -3.53 -14.09
N SER A 57 -4.82 -2.23 -14.32
CA SER A 57 -4.83 -1.61 -15.64
C SER A 57 -3.90 -0.40 -15.68
N SER A 58 -3.53 0.03 -16.90
CA SER A 58 -2.72 1.24 -17.09
C SER A 58 -3.41 2.46 -16.48
N ALA A 59 -4.73 2.60 -16.71
CA ALA A 59 -5.51 3.72 -16.18
C ALA A 59 -5.42 3.78 -14.65
N LYS A 60 -5.71 2.68 -13.95
CA LYS A 60 -5.59 2.63 -12.49
C LYS A 60 -4.15 2.84 -12.01
N THR A 61 -3.16 2.31 -12.73
CA THR A 61 -1.76 2.46 -12.34
C THR A 61 -1.32 3.93 -12.42
N TYR A 62 -1.58 4.60 -13.54
CA TYR A 62 -1.21 6.01 -13.70
C TYR A 62 -2.04 6.95 -12.82
N GLU A 63 -3.33 6.67 -12.63
CA GLU A 63 -4.14 7.41 -11.66
C GLU A 63 -3.61 7.24 -10.24
N GLY A 64 -3.27 6.01 -9.84
CA GLY A 64 -2.71 5.72 -8.53
C GLY A 64 -1.35 6.37 -8.31
N LEU A 65 -0.47 6.34 -9.31
CA LEU A 65 0.82 7.04 -9.25
C LEU A 65 0.66 8.56 -9.16
N LYS A 66 -0.31 9.13 -9.88
CA LYS A 66 -0.64 10.56 -9.79
C LYS A 66 -1.06 10.95 -8.37
N ILE A 67 -2.04 10.24 -7.80
CA ILE A 67 -2.53 10.50 -6.43
C ILE A 67 -1.38 10.32 -5.43
N ALA A 68 -0.59 9.25 -5.61
CA ALA A 68 0.54 8.95 -4.75
C ALA A 68 1.59 10.08 -4.79
N LYS A 69 1.91 10.61 -5.96
CA LYS A 69 2.81 11.75 -6.11
C LYS A 69 2.26 13.02 -5.45
N GLU A 70 0.98 13.32 -5.66
CA GLU A 70 0.32 14.49 -5.06
C GLU A 70 0.29 14.44 -3.52
N LYS A 71 0.20 13.23 -2.95
CA LYS A 71 0.11 12.99 -1.50
C LYS A 71 1.43 12.55 -0.85
N GLY A 72 2.51 12.44 -1.62
CA GLY A 72 3.80 11.93 -1.13
C GLY A 72 3.74 10.49 -0.60
N ILE A 73 2.94 9.63 -1.25
CA ILE A 73 2.84 8.20 -0.94
C ILE A 73 4.02 7.45 -1.54
N GLU A 74 4.64 6.61 -0.71
CA GLU A 74 5.73 5.70 -1.10
C GLU A 74 5.26 4.26 -1.02
N PHE A 75 5.87 3.38 -1.81
CA PHE A 75 5.51 1.97 -1.88
C PHE A 75 6.69 1.06 -1.52
N GLU A 76 6.39 -0.13 -1.00
CA GLU A 76 7.35 -1.22 -0.78
C GLU A 76 6.84 -2.53 -1.40
N GLN A 77 7.80 -3.40 -1.78
CA GLN A 77 7.53 -4.73 -2.36
C GLN A 77 6.66 -4.63 -3.62
N ILE A 78 7.17 -3.88 -4.60
CA ILE A 78 6.47 -3.51 -5.83
C ILE A 78 6.77 -4.55 -6.91
N SER A 79 5.75 -4.91 -7.71
CA SER A 79 5.97 -5.55 -9.00
C SER A 79 5.34 -4.73 -10.12
N LEU A 80 6.10 -4.50 -11.19
CA LEU A 80 5.63 -3.86 -12.42
C LEU A 80 5.63 -4.91 -13.53
N MET A 81 4.55 -4.94 -14.30
CA MET A 81 4.44 -5.66 -15.56
C MET A 81 4.10 -4.64 -16.64
N VAL A 82 4.98 -4.50 -17.64
CA VAL A 82 4.81 -3.55 -18.75
C VAL A 82 4.83 -4.32 -20.06
N GLY A 83 3.79 -4.15 -20.88
CA GLY A 83 3.60 -4.88 -22.12
C GLY A 83 2.77 -6.17 -21.97
N SER A 84 2.68 -6.90 -23.05
CA SER A 84 1.97 -8.18 -23.14
C SER A 84 2.80 -9.16 -23.96
N ALA A 85 2.56 -10.46 -23.78
CA ALA A 85 3.30 -11.47 -24.51
C ALA A 85 3.20 -11.25 -26.04
N PRO A 86 4.30 -11.37 -26.80
CA PRO A 86 5.63 -11.83 -26.35
C PRO A 86 6.56 -10.72 -25.84
N LYS A 87 6.17 -9.44 -25.91
CA LYS A 87 6.99 -8.28 -25.53
C LYS A 87 6.56 -7.73 -24.17
N VAL A 88 7.07 -8.34 -23.11
CA VAL A 88 6.75 -7.99 -21.72
C VAL A 88 8.02 -7.79 -20.90
N ILE A 89 8.00 -6.79 -20.02
CA ILE A 89 9.04 -6.51 -19.03
C ILE A 89 8.44 -6.69 -17.63
N HIS A 90 9.16 -7.42 -16.78
CA HIS A 90 8.83 -7.58 -15.36
C HIS A 90 9.91 -6.92 -14.50
N ILE A 91 9.51 -6.05 -13.59
CA ILE A 91 10.37 -5.48 -12.54
C ILE A 91 9.83 -5.88 -11.18
N SER A 92 10.72 -6.22 -10.27
CA SER A 92 10.41 -6.48 -8.86
C SER A 92 11.34 -5.66 -7.99
N LEU A 93 10.78 -4.89 -7.06
CA LEU A 93 11.51 -4.07 -6.10
C LEU A 93 11.17 -4.61 -4.71
N GLY A 94 12.19 -4.92 -3.91
CA GLY A 94 12.04 -5.61 -2.63
C GLY A 94 11.60 -4.70 -1.48
N GLU A 95 12.16 -4.93 -0.30
CA GLU A 95 11.87 -4.18 0.93
C GLU A 95 12.64 -2.85 0.95
N MET A 96 12.23 -1.94 0.07
CA MET A 96 12.77 -0.59 -0.03
C MET A 96 11.65 0.39 -0.37
N LYS A 97 11.61 1.52 0.32
CA LYS A 97 10.64 2.59 0.03
C LYS A 97 10.97 3.24 -1.31
N ILE A 98 9.98 3.28 -2.19
CA ILE A 98 10.09 3.85 -3.51
C ILE A 98 9.00 4.91 -3.70
N SER A 99 9.39 6.09 -4.13
CA SER A 99 8.45 7.18 -4.42
C SER A 99 7.67 6.91 -5.72
N ALA A 100 6.47 7.47 -5.82
CA ALA A 100 5.68 7.41 -7.05
C ALA A 100 6.41 8.04 -8.26
N GLU A 101 7.16 9.12 -8.04
CA GLU A 101 7.95 9.79 -9.08
C GLU A 101 9.04 8.89 -9.68
N PHE A 102 9.72 8.10 -8.84
CA PHE A 102 10.69 7.12 -9.33
C PHE A 102 10.01 6.06 -10.20
N ILE A 103 8.84 5.55 -9.77
CA ILE A 103 8.10 4.53 -10.53
C ILE A 103 7.63 5.09 -11.88
N GLU A 104 7.08 6.31 -11.91
CA GLU A 104 6.70 6.99 -13.16
C GLU A 104 7.91 7.12 -14.10
N THR A 105 9.06 7.55 -13.57
CA THR A 105 10.29 7.68 -14.35
C THR A 105 10.71 6.35 -14.95
N VAL A 106 10.69 5.26 -14.16
CA VAL A 106 11.00 3.91 -14.66
C VAL A 106 10.03 3.52 -15.77
N LEU A 107 8.72 3.69 -15.56
CA LEU A 107 7.70 3.34 -16.57
C LEU A 107 7.91 4.11 -17.87
N THR A 108 8.21 5.40 -17.82
CA THR A 108 8.51 6.21 -19.00
C THR A 108 9.71 5.66 -19.78
N HIS A 109 10.78 5.26 -19.08
CA HIS A 109 11.94 4.66 -19.75
C HIS A 109 11.60 3.31 -20.39
N LEU A 110 10.85 2.44 -19.69
CA LEU A 110 10.44 1.14 -20.24
C LEU A 110 9.55 1.27 -21.48
N GLN A 111 8.70 2.29 -21.52
CA GLN A 111 7.86 2.58 -22.69
C GLN A 111 8.66 2.97 -23.93
N THR A 112 9.87 3.52 -23.79
CA THR A 112 10.76 3.79 -24.93
C THR A 112 11.34 2.53 -25.57
N VAL A 113 11.45 1.45 -24.78
CA VAL A 113 11.89 0.13 -25.25
C VAL A 113 10.72 -0.66 -25.84
N LEU A 114 9.51 -0.43 -25.31
CA LEU A 114 8.26 -1.02 -25.78
C LEU A 114 7.51 -0.02 -26.68
N SER A 115 6.19 0.06 -26.53
CA SER A 115 5.38 1.15 -27.10
C SER A 115 4.83 2.00 -25.95
N PRO A 116 4.57 3.30 -26.18
CA PRO A 116 3.93 4.18 -25.18
C PRO A 116 2.58 3.67 -24.65
N GLU A 117 1.90 2.84 -25.42
CA GLU A 117 0.59 2.25 -25.17
C GLU A 117 0.69 0.84 -24.57
N ALA A 118 1.91 0.37 -24.29
CA ALA A 118 2.14 -0.90 -23.63
C ALA A 118 1.34 -0.96 -22.31
N PRO A 119 0.53 -2.02 -22.09
CA PRO A 119 -0.27 -2.12 -20.89
C PRO A 119 0.63 -2.17 -19.64
N VAL A 120 0.20 -1.50 -18.57
CA VAL A 120 0.91 -1.46 -17.30
C VAL A 120 0.04 -2.04 -16.21
N VAL A 121 0.61 -2.95 -15.43
CA VAL A 121 0.04 -3.44 -14.18
C VAL A 121 1.09 -3.23 -13.10
N MET A 122 0.66 -2.68 -11.96
CA MET A 122 1.49 -2.55 -10.78
C MET A 122 0.85 -3.27 -9.60
N THR A 123 1.66 -3.95 -8.81
CA THR A 123 1.28 -4.43 -7.48
C THR A 123 2.24 -3.91 -6.43
N PHE A 124 1.80 -3.85 -5.18
CA PHE A 124 2.61 -3.47 -4.02
C PHE A 124 2.10 -4.19 -2.78
N LYS A 125 2.95 -4.38 -1.75
CA LYS A 125 2.48 -4.89 -0.45
C LYS A 125 2.36 -3.81 0.61
N LYS A 126 3.10 -2.70 0.51
CA LYS A 126 2.92 -1.59 1.42
C LYS A 126 2.78 -0.25 0.72
N ALA A 127 2.00 0.63 1.32
CA ALA A 127 1.87 2.04 0.93
C ALA A 127 1.96 2.92 2.18
N TYR A 128 2.91 3.85 2.18
CA TYR A 128 3.17 4.78 3.28
C TYR A 128 2.46 6.10 2.99
N THR A 129 1.61 6.54 3.90
CA THR A 129 0.84 7.79 3.74
C THR A 129 1.11 8.74 4.90
N GLN A 130 1.06 10.04 4.63
CA GLN A 130 1.29 11.07 5.63
C GLN A 130 0.16 11.14 6.66
N THR A 131 -1.07 10.80 6.24
CA THR A 131 -2.25 10.80 7.10
C THR A 131 -3.17 9.63 6.78
N GLY A 132 -3.95 9.16 7.76
CA GLY A 132 -4.98 8.16 7.56
C GLY A 132 -6.04 8.58 6.56
N HIS A 133 -6.33 9.89 6.49
CA HIS A 133 -7.19 10.46 5.46
C HIS A 133 -6.63 10.28 4.05
N ASP A 134 -5.31 10.44 3.86
CA ASP A 134 -4.67 10.18 2.56
C ASP A 134 -4.76 8.71 2.16
N LEU A 135 -4.60 7.79 3.12
CA LEU A 135 -4.81 6.36 2.88
C LEU A 135 -6.25 6.05 2.48
N GLU A 136 -7.24 6.54 3.23
CA GLU A 136 -8.66 6.37 2.93
C GLU A 136 -8.99 6.85 1.50
N GLN A 137 -8.53 8.05 1.14
CA GLN A 137 -8.77 8.60 -0.19
C GLN A 137 -8.10 7.78 -1.29
N PHE A 138 -6.83 7.40 -1.09
CA PHE A 138 -6.06 6.62 -2.06
C PHE A 138 -6.75 5.28 -2.35
N VAL A 139 -7.13 4.53 -1.32
CA VAL A 139 -7.75 3.21 -1.54
C VAL A 139 -9.16 3.33 -2.09
N LYS A 140 -9.94 4.32 -1.64
CA LYS A 140 -11.32 4.53 -2.11
C LYS A 140 -11.34 4.91 -3.58
N GLN A 141 -10.45 5.81 -4.01
CA GLN A 141 -10.40 6.27 -5.40
C GLN A 141 -9.98 5.15 -6.35
N LEU A 142 -9.07 4.27 -5.91
CA LEU A 142 -8.57 3.16 -6.74
C LEU A 142 -9.38 1.86 -6.59
N GLY A 143 -10.38 1.84 -5.71
CA GLY A 143 -11.16 0.64 -5.41
C GLY A 143 -10.31 -0.49 -4.80
N ILE A 144 -9.28 -0.13 -4.01
CA ILE A 144 -8.43 -1.09 -3.31
C ILE A 144 -9.12 -1.48 -2.00
N GLU A 145 -9.39 -2.76 -1.83
CA GLU A 145 -9.94 -3.28 -0.58
C GLU A 145 -8.85 -3.38 0.49
N ILE A 146 -9.12 -2.83 1.67
CA ILE A 146 -8.30 -2.98 2.88
C ILE A 146 -8.99 -3.98 3.81
N GLY A 147 -8.24 -4.95 4.30
CA GLY A 147 -8.67 -5.93 5.30
C GLY A 147 -8.37 -5.51 6.74
N ASN A 148 -9.00 -6.18 7.70
CA ASN A 148 -8.69 -6.01 9.12
C ASN A 148 -7.23 -6.32 9.40
N GLY A 149 -6.56 -5.43 10.15
CA GLY A 149 -5.14 -5.56 10.48
C GLY A 149 -4.17 -5.21 9.35
N GLU A 150 -4.64 -4.76 8.20
CA GLU A 150 -3.77 -4.29 7.10
C GLU A 150 -3.38 -2.81 7.23
N VAL A 151 -3.82 -2.11 8.28
CA VAL A 151 -3.45 -0.72 8.53
C VAL A 151 -2.60 -0.64 9.80
N GLU A 152 -1.39 -0.13 9.67
CA GLU A 152 -0.51 0.21 10.78
C GLU A 152 -0.51 1.74 10.98
N GLN A 153 -0.76 2.20 12.22
CA GLN A 153 -0.68 3.61 12.60
C GLN A 153 0.14 3.80 13.87
N ARG A 154 0.87 4.91 13.95
CA ARG A 154 1.67 5.34 15.10
C ARG A 154 1.12 6.68 15.60
#